data_AF-A0AAJ0MDY5-F1
#
_entry.id   AF-A0AAJ0MDY5-F1
#
_cell.length_a   1.000
_cell.length_b   1.000
_cell.length_c   1.000
_cell.angle_alpha   90.00
_cell.angle_beta   90.00
_cell.angle_gamma   90.00
#
_symmetry.space_group_name_H-M   'P 1'
#
loop_
_entity.id
_entity.type
_entity.pdbx_description
1 polymer ?
#
loop_
_entity_poly.entity_id
_entity_poly.type
_entity_poly.pdbx_seq_one_letter_code
_entity_poly.pdbx_strand_id
1 'polypeptide(L)'
;MSTYIDWRTPSSSPIEYTFPHPDRDAFITTADPQCDSLFFSLPPEIRKLIYVEFWRVSGLRQHIVSINPKDPVLPRTQPIPYDSEPHPRDSDMHFEGYIPPRVWAHVPCVTDPGKQDERYTKFTEAANGTQAKKVWASRLRSEWCGHWACEEPLAAQLLLPSATFLPVLLTSKRMYLESLPSLYSSLTFLFTDLPLTADFLTRYTPTLPLRSLELHIRATPLLTELYYPYSPAGPDPVSAGGHITMAHNPWARVCALLAQQPPPGTTTLHSLRIWFDTRDLRPWHKRVSETRLFAGLLGVRVLRKPRFLLELPELPVETRTASEGLEANHFFAGDAVLDGAPFTVVRGPRPNNWRVHFAGRG
;
A
#
# COMPACT_ATOMS: atom_id res chain seq x y z
N MET A 1 -25.62 -23.25 18.26
CA MET A 1 -24.27 -23.83 18.50
C MET A 1 -23.32 -23.18 17.51
N SER A 2 -22.39 -22.38 18.04
CA SER A 2 -21.54 -21.45 17.31
C SER A 2 -20.25 -22.15 16.90
N THR A 3 -19.93 -22.18 15.60
CA THR A 3 -18.68 -22.75 15.08
C THR A 3 -17.54 -21.74 15.26
N TYR A 4 -16.75 -22.00 16.29
CA TYR A 4 -15.52 -21.35 16.68
C TYR A 4 -14.39 -21.73 15.69
N ILE A 5 -13.79 -20.75 15.00
CA ILE A 5 -12.51 -20.95 14.31
C ILE A 5 -11.42 -20.58 15.31
N ASP A 6 -10.78 -21.62 15.84
CA ASP A 6 -9.67 -21.50 16.77
C ASP A 6 -8.39 -21.08 16.03
N TRP A 7 -7.85 -19.92 16.37
CA TRP A 7 -6.55 -19.44 15.87
C TRP A 7 -5.38 -19.86 16.80
N ARG A 8 -5.64 -20.70 17.81
CA ARG A 8 -4.68 -21.09 18.85
C ARG A 8 -4.24 -22.55 18.76
N THR A 9 -3.53 -22.92 17.71
CA THR A 9 -2.52 -23.98 17.83
C THR A 9 -1.29 -23.67 16.99
N PRO A 10 -0.13 -23.37 17.60
CA PRO A 10 1.15 -23.43 16.94
C PRO A 10 1.57 -24.90 16.88
N SER A 11 1.11 -25.63 15.86
CA SER A 11 1.50 -27.01 15.61
C SER A 11 1.77 -27.21 14.12
N SER A 12 2.70 -26.41 13.63
CA SER A 12 3.58 -26.73 12.52
C SER A 12 4.61 -25.63 12.55
N SER A 13 5.88 -25.96 12.31
CA SER A 13 6.90 -25.00 11.88
C SER A 13 6.27 -23.91 11.03
N PRO A 14 6.72 -22.63 11.10
CA PRO A 14 6.21 -21.63 10.18
C PRO A 14 6.27 -22.26 8.79
N ILE A 15 5.10 -22.47 8.18
CA ILE A 15 5.07 -22.80 6.76
C ILE A 15 5.59 -21.50 6.16
N GLU A 16 6.91 -21.42 6.02
CA GLU A 16 7.54 -20.58 5.04
C GLU A 16 6.84 -21.01 3.76
N TYR A 17 5.80 -20.27 3.39
CA TYR A 17 5.38 -20.20 2.02
C TYR A 17 6.55 -19.54 1.30
N THR A 18 7.58 -20.35 1.05
CA THR A 18 8.59 -20.13 0.03
C THR A 18 7.80 -20.17 -1.26
N PHE A 19 7.18 -19.04 -1.58
CA PHE A 19 6.82 -18.75 -2.95
C PHE A 19 8.08 -19.04 -3.76
N PRO A 20 8.02 -19.93 -4.77
CA PRO A 20 9.19 -20.36 -5.51
C PRO A 20 9.78 -19.12 -6.18
N HIS A 21 10.72 -18.48 -5.51
CA HIS A 21 11.57 -17.47 -6.10
C HIS A 21 12.65 -18.24 -6.85
N PRO A 22 12.99 -17.83 -8.07
CA PRO A 22 14.14 -18.40 -8.75
C PRO A 22 15.36 -18.35 -7.84
N ASP A 23 16.00 -19.50 -7.60
CA ASP A 23 17.27 -19.56 -6.89
C ASP A 23 18.30 -18.78 -7.71
N ARG A 24 18.65 -17.60 -7.19
CA ARG A 24 19.50 -16.64 -7.90
C ARG A 24 20.92 -17.19 -8.04
N ASP A 25 21.41 -17.94 -7.06
CA ASP A 25 22.75 -18.50 -7.10
C ASP A 25 22.80 -19.67 -8.08
N ALA A 26 21.77 -20.51 -8.11
CA ALA A 26 21.59 -21.50 -9.16
C ALA A 26 21.50 -20.85 -10.55
N PHE A 27 20.82 -19.72 -10.69
CA PHE A 27 20.75 -19.00 -11.96
C PHE A 27 22.11 -18.45 -12.38
N ILE A 28 22.88 -17.86 -11.46
CA ILE A 28 24.22 -17.34 -11.75
C ILE A 28 25.15 -18.45 -12.23
N THR A 29 25.11 -19.61 -11.57
CA THR A 29 25.99 -20.75 -11.89
C THR A 29 25.61 -21.48 -13.18
N THR A 30 24.33 -21.47 -13.55
CA THR A 30 23.80 -22.24 -14.70
C THR A 30 23.33 -21.35 -15.86
N ALA A 31 23.57 -20.04 -15.81
CA ALA A 31 23.22 -19.14 -16.89
C ALA A 31 24.12 -19.38 -18.10
N ASP A 32 23.50 -19.72 -19.22
CA ASP A 32 24.17 -19.76 -20.51
C ASP A 32 24.68 -18.33 -20.86
N PRO A 33 25.95 -18.17 -21.27
CA PRO A 33 26.49 -16.87 -21.67
C PRO A 33 25.80 -16.25 -22.89
N GLN A 34 25.09 -17.01 -23.72
CA GLN A 34 24.37 -16.51 -24.89
C GLN A 34 25.29 -15.78 -25.88
N CYS A 35 26.51 -16.30 -26.10
CA CYS A 35 27.53 -15.67 -26.94
C CYS A 35 27.07 -15.44 -28.39
N ASP A 36 26.15 -16.26 -28.90
CA ASP A 36 25.62 -16.16 -30.28
C ASP A 36 24.46 -15.17 -30.41
N SER A 37 23.98 -14.58 -29.31
CA SER A 37 22.89 -13.61 -29.34
C SER A 37 23.39 -12.21 -29.70
N LEU A 38 22.82 -11.63 -30.77
CA LEU A 38 23.07 -10.24 -31.16
C LEU A 38 22.73 -9.24 -30.04
N PHE A 39 21.78 -9.58 -29.17
CA PHE A 39 21.45 -8.73 -28.03
C PHE A 39 22.58 -8.75 -26.99
N PHE A 40 23.14 -9.92 -26.67
CA PHE A 40 24.23 -10.05 -25.70
C PHE A 40 25.61 -9.66 -26.25
N SER A 41 25.75 -9.48 -27.58
CA SER A 41 26.94 -8.86 -28.18
C SER A 41 26.96 -7.32 -28.04
N LEU A 42 25.84 -6.68 -27.71
CA LEU A 42 25.81 -5.24 -27.41
C LEU A 42 26.57 -4.94 -26.11
N PRO A 43 27.17 -3.76 -25.93
CA PRO A 43 27.76 -3.37 -24.65
C PRO A 43 26.74 -3.40 -23.50
N PRO A 44 27.14 -3.75 -22.26
CA PRO A 44 26.24 -3.82 -21.10
C PRO A 44 25.43 -2.53 -20.86
N GLU A 45 26.02 -1.37 -21.14
CA GLU A 45 25.40 -0.06 -21.00
C GLU A 45 24.21 0.10 -21.95
N ILE A 46 24.37 -0.36 -23.20
CA ILE A 46 23.32 -0.32 -24.21
C ILE A 46 22.18 -1.28 -23.84
N ARG A 47 22.50 -2.51 -23.39
CA ARG A 47 21.48 -3.46 -22.91
C ARG A 47 20.69 -2.88 -21.74
N LYS A 48 21.37 -2.21 -20.81
CA LYS A 48 20.73 -1.52 -19.69
C LYS A 48 19.78 -0.41 -20.14
N LEU A 49 20.15 0.38 -21.15
CA LEU A 49 19.25 1.39 -21.73
C LEU A 49 18.02 0.75 -22.39
N ILE A 50 18.20 -0.38 -23.07
CA ILE A 50 17.08 -1.13 -23.66
C ILE A 50 16.11 -1.62 -22.57
N TYR A 51 16.61 -2.19 -21.47
CA TYR A 51 15.75 -2.58 -20.35
C TYR A 51 15.00 -1.37 -19.78
N VAL A 52 15.68 -0.26 -19.53
CA VAL A 52 15.06 0.97 -19.01
C VAL A 52 13.95 1.46 -19.93
N GLU A 53 14.17 1.46 -21.24
CA GLU A 53 13.17 1.86 -22.21
C GLU A 53 11.97 0.92 -22.23
N PHE A 54 12.22 -0.39 -22.13
CA PHE A 54 11.16 -1.39 -22.00
C PHE A 54 10.32 -1.19 -20.73
N TRP A 55 10.96 -0.88 -19.59
CA TRP A 55 10.25 -0.53 -18.34
C TRP A 55 9.43 0.74 -18.50
N ARG A 56 9.94 1.73 -19.24
CA ARG A 56 9.25 3.00 -19.52
C ARG A 56 7.95 2.77 -20.29
N VAL A 57 8.01 1.99 -21.36
CA VAL A 57 6.83 1.64 -22.18
C VAL A 57 5.82 0.79 -21.39
N SER A 58 6.31 -0.05 -20.46
CA SER A 58 5.47 -0.85 -19.57
C SER A 58 4.84 -0.06 -18.41
N GLY A 59 5.20 1.22 -18.25
CA GLY A 59 4.81 2.08 -17.15
C GLY A 59 5.78 2.01 -15.96
N LEU A 60 6.34 3.15 -15.56
CA LEU A 60 7.31 3.21 -14.46
C LEU A 60 6.67 3.16 -13.06
N ARG A 61 5.36 3.38 -12.96
CA ARG A 61 4.61 3.37 -11.70
C ARG A 61 3.71 2.15 -11.69
N GLN A 62 3.95 1.23 -10.77
CA GLN A 62 3.29 -0.07 -10.73
C GLN A 62 2.68 -0.34 -9.36
N HIS A 63 1.38 -0.58 -9.32
CA HIS A 63 0.73 -1.15 -8.15
C HIS A 63 1.15 -2.61 -7.99
N ILE A 64 1.52 -2.98 -6.77
CA ILE A 64 1.60 -4.38 -6.38
C ILE A 64 0.26 -4.73 -5.75
N VAL A 65 -0.42 -5.72 -6.32
CA VAL A 65 -1.72 -6.18 -5.84
C VAL A 65 -1.67 -7.66 -5.50
N SER A 66 -2.48 -8.05 -4.53
CA SER A 66 -2.70 -9.44 -4.17
C SER A 66 -3.99 -9.92 -4.83
N ILE A 67 -3.89 -10.92 -5.70
CA ILE A 67 -5.01 -11.45 -6.47
C ILE A 67 -5.25 -12.88 -6.01
N ASN A 68 -6.52 -13.21 -5.76
CA ASN A 68 -6.93 -14.59 -5.58
C ASN A 68 -7.19 -15.21 -6.96
N PRO A 69 -6.42 -16.23 -7.37
CA PRO A 69 -6.61 -16.86 -8.69
C PRO A 69 -7.95 -17.58 -8.84
N LYS A 70 -8.67 -17.85 -7.73
CA LYS A 70 -10.02 -18.43 -7.73
C LYS A 70 -11.13 -17.39 -7.74
N ASP A 71 -10.84 -16.10 -7.55
CA ASP A 71 -11.87 -15.08 -7.74
C ASP A 71 -12.16 -15.04 -9.24
N PRO A 72 -13.36 -15.46 -9.68
CA PRO A 72 -13.64 -15.53 -11.09
C PRO A 72 -13.54 -14.11 -11.66
N VAL A 73 -12.77 -14.00 -12.76
CA VAL A 73 -12.79 -12.85 -13.68
C VAL A 73 -14.17 -12.84 -14.34
N LEU A 74 -15.20 -12.50 -13.57
CA LEU A 74 -16.55 -12.26 -14.04
C LEU A 74 -16.86 -10.78 -13.90
N PRO A 75 -17.41 -10.13 -14.94
CA PRO A 75 -17.69 -8.71 -14.90
C PRO A 75 -18.75 -8.44 -13.82
N ARG A 76 -18.40 -7.68 -12.78
CA ARG A 76 -19.40 -6.97 -11.95
C ARG A 76 -20.01 -5.85 -12.79
N THR A 77 -20.78 -6.20 -13.81
CA THR A 77 -21.52 -5.26 -14.68
C THR A 77 -22.91 -4.93 -14.14
N GLN A 78 -23.16 -5.14 -12.85
CA GLN A 78 -24.33 -4.55 -12.21
C GLN A 78 -23.95 -3.89 -10.88
N PRO A 79 -24.35 -2.62 -10.65
CA PRO A 79 -24.35 -2.07 -9.30
C PRO A 79 -25.28 -2.96 -8.48
N ILE A 80 -24.74 -3.63 -7.46
CA ILE A 80 -25.54 -4.39 -6.50
C ILE A 80 -26.56 -3.40 -5.91
N PRO A 81 -27.88 -3.60 -6.11
CA PRO A 81 -28.88 -2.82 -5.39
C PRO A 81 -28.66 -3.06 -3.90
N TYR A 82 -28.55 -1.99 -3.12
CA TYR A 82 -28.23 -2.05 -1.69
C TYR A 82 -29.29 -2.79 -0.84
N ASP A 83 -30.38 -3.26 -1.46
CA ASP A 83 -31.55 -3.86 -0.82
C ASP A 83 -31.77 -5.36 -1.12
N SER A 84 -30.80 -6.07 -1.71
CA SER A 84 -30.91 -7.53 -1.76
C SER A 84 -30.65 -8.10 -0.36
N GLU A 85 -31.70 -8.65 0.25
CA GLU A 85 -31.65 -9.44 1.47
C GLU A 85 -30.46 -10.40 1.50
N PRO A 86 -29.89 -10.70 2.69
CA PRO A 86 -28.77 -11.62 2.80
C PRO A 86 -29.15 -12.95 2.14
N HIS A 87 -28.50 -13.26 1.00
CA HIS A 87 -28.62 -14.56 0.37
C HIS A 87 -28.45 -15.65 1.43
N PRO A 88 -29.27 -16.71 1.41
CA PRO A 88 -29.10 -17.85 2.29
C PRO A 88 -27.66 -18.30 2.21
N ARG A 89 -27.01 -18.39 3.37
CA ARG A 89 -25.62 -18.83 3.48
C ARG A 89 -25.47 -20.13 2.69
N ASP A 90 -24.54 -20.14 1.74
CA ASP A 90 -23.93 -21.35 1.18
C ASP A 90 -23.18 -22.10 2.30
N SER A 91 -23.89 -22.58 3.31
CA SER A 91 -23.32 -23.26 4.47
C SER A 91 -23.02 -24.75 4.20
N ASP A 92 -23.35 -25.27 3.02
CA ASP A 92 -23.32 -26.72 2.76
C ASP A 92 -22.41 -27.15 1.59
N MET A 93 -21.40 -26.35 1.21
CA MET A 93 -20.25 -26.87 0.47
C MET A 93 -19.02 -26.96 1.37
N HIS A 94 -18.90 -28.10 2.04
CA HIS A 94 -17.62 -28.60 2.53
C HIS A 94 -16.67 -28.83 1.35
N PHE A 95 -15.99 -27.76 0.90
CA PHE A 95 -14.81 -27.88 0.06
C PHE A 95 -13.60 -27.91 0.99
N GLU A 96 -12.92 -29.06 1.07
CA GLU A 96 -11.64 -29.19 1.77
C GLU A 96 -10.63 -28.16 1.25
N GLY A 97 -10.54 -27.04 1.95
CA GLY A 97 -9.31 -26.50 2.53
C GLY A 97 -8.20 -25.93 1.64
N TYR A 98 -8.23 -26.07 0.31
CA TYR A 98 -7.18 -25.45 -0.52
C TYR A 98 -7.53 -24.00 -0.86
N ILE A 99 -7.13 -23.07 0.01
CA ILE A 99 -7.02 -21.65 -0.34
C ILE A 99 -5.76 -21.53 -1.21
N PRO A 100 -5.89 -21.28 -2.52
CA PRO A 100 -4.71 -21.13 -3.37
C PRO A 100 -3.89 -19.95 -2.84
N PRO A 101 -2.55 -20.03 -2.91
CA PRO A 101 -1.70 -18.95 -2.49
C PRO A 101 -2.07 -17.69 -3.27
N ARG A 102 -2.26 -16.59 -2.55
CA ARG A 102 -2.44 -15.27 -3.14
C ARG A 102 -1.28 -14.97 -4.08
N VAL A 103 -1.56 -14.66 -5.34
CA VAL A 103 -0.53 -14.34 -6.33
C VAL A 103 -0.35 -12.82 -6.35
N TRP A 104 0.90 -12.37 -6.45
CA TRP A 104 1.19 -10.95 -6.62
C TRP A 104 1.19 -10.60 -8.09
N ALA A 105 0.65 -9.44 -8.42
CA ALA A 105 0.70 -8.95 -9.77
C ALA A 105 0.99 -7.47 -9.84
N HIS A 106 1.52 -7.06 -10.99
CA HIS A 106 1.81 -5.69 -11.33
C HIS A 106 0.65 -5.09 -12.12
N VAL A 107 0.19 -3.92 -11.72
CA VAL A 107 -0.82 -3.16 -12.44
C VAL A 107 -0.29 -1.75 -12.69
N PRO A 108 -0.15 -1.30 -13.96
CA PRO A 108 0.30 0.06 -14.25
C PRO A 108 -0.60 1.10 -13.58
N CYS A 109 0.03 2.07 -12.92
CA CYS A 109 -0.66 3.20 -12.33
C CYS A 109 -1.03 4.21 -13.43
N VAL A 110 -2.32 4.56 -13.51
CA VAL A 110 -2.84 5.57 -14.45
C VAL A 110 -3.04 6.94 -13.80
N THR A 111 -2.91 7.02 -12.47
CA THR A 111 -3.03 8.28 -11.71
C THR A 111 -1.78 9.13 -11.91
N ASP A 112 -1.93 10.38 -12.33
CA ASP A 112 -0.81 11.32 -12.39
C ASP A 112 -0.39 11.76 -10.96
N PRO A 113 0.88 11.54 -10.53
CA PRO A 113 1.34 11.89 -9.18
C PRO A 113 1.34 13.39 -8.88
N GLY A 114 1.36 14.25 -9.92
CA GLY A 114 1.33 15.70 -9.82
C GLY A 114 -0.07 16.30 -9.94
N LYS A 115 -1.07 15.49 -10.31
CA LYS A 115 -2.45 15.96 -10.43
C LYS A 115 -3.05 16.13 -9.03
N GLN A 116 -3.69 17.28 -8.81
CA GLN A 116 -4.43 17.55 -7.58
C GLN A 116 -5.60 16.57 -7.43
N ASP A 117 -5.83 16.10 -6.21
CA ASP A 117 -6.96 15.23 -5.90
C ASP A 117 -8.30 15.98 -6.02
N GLU A 118 -9.00 15.75 -7.12
CA GLU A 118 -10.27 16.40 -7.44
C GLU A 118 -11.47 15.81 -6.70
N ARG A 119 -11.32 14.67 -6.02
CA ARG A 119 -12.46 13.91 -5.46
C ARG A 119 -13.28 14.75 -4.49
N TYR A 120 -12.62 15.52 -3.62
CA TYR A 120 -13.31 16.31 -2.61
C TYR A 120 -14.08 17.49 -3.23
N THR A 121 -13.45 18.18 -4.17
CA THR A 121 -14.08 19.28 -4.93
C THR A 121 -15.31 18.76 -5.68
N LYS A 122 -15.15 17.68 -6.45
CA LYS A 122 -16.24 17.06 -7.22
C LYS A 122 -17.35 16.51 -6.34
N PHE A 123 -17.01 15.92 -5.19
CA PHE A 123 -18.00 15.51 -4.21
C PHE A 123 -18.78 16.71 -3.67
N THR A 124 -18.12 17.83 -3.38
CA THR A 124 -18.78 19.02 -2.81
C THR A 124 -19.69 19.71 -3.84
N GLU A 125 -19.24 19.84 -5.08
CA GLU A 125 -19.98 20.44 -6.21
C GLU A 125 -21.21 19.62 -6.61
N ALA A 126 -21.17 18.29 -6.47
CA ALA A 126 -22.30 17.44 -6.85
C ALA A 126 -23.53 17.69 -5.95
N ALA A 127 -24.69 17.86 -6.58
CA ALA A 127 -25.96 18.05 -5.88
C ALA A 127 -26.34 16.82 -5.03
N ASN A 128 -26.91 17.06 -3.85
CA ASN A 128 -27.30 15.99 -2.93
C ASN A 128 -28.33 15.04 -3.56
N GLY A 129 -28.25 13.75 -3.24
CA GLY A 129 -29.14 12.72 -3.78
C GLY A 129 -28.84 12.28 -5.23
N THR A 130 -27.98 12.98 -5.96
CA THR A 130 -27.66 12.62 -7.35
C THR A 130 -26.72 11.41 -7.45
N GLN A 131 -26.79 10.70 -8.58
CA GLN A 131 -25.85 9.60 -8.87
C GLN A 131 -24.39 10.07 -8.88
N ALA A 132 -24.13 11.30 -9.36
CA ALA A 132 -22.80 11.89 -9.33
C ALA A 132 -22.26 11.99 -7.89
N LYS A 133 -23.09 12.43 -6.93
CA LYS A 133 -22.70 12.49 -5.51
C LYS A 133 -22.33 11.11 -4.96
N LYS A 134 -23.11 10.08 -5.30
CA LYS A 134 -22.87 8.69 -4.88
C LYS A 134 -21.56 8.15 -5.45
N VAL A 135 -21.28 8.41 -6.73
CA VAL A 135 -20.01 8.03 -7.39
C VAL A 135 -18.82 8.69 -6.70
N TRP A 136 -18.85 10.00 -6.49
CA TRP A 136 -17.74 10.70 -5.82
C TRP A 136 -17.59 10.30 -4.35
N ALA A 137 -18.69 10.02 -3.64
CA ALA A 137 -18.65 9.44 -2.30
C ALA A 137 -18.01 8.04 -2.29
N SER A 138 -18.25 7.23 -3.33
CA SER A 138 -17.59 5.93 -3.50
C SER A 138 -16.09 6.09 -3.74
N ARG A 139 -15.68 7.02 -4.60
CA ARG A 139 -14.25 7.31 -4.88
C ARG A 139 -13.50 7.87 -3.68
N LEU A 140 -14.15 8.67 -2.84
CA LEU A 140 -13.61 9.08 -1.52
C LEU A 140 -13.56 7.91 -0.52
N ARG A 141 -14.34 6.85 -0.76
CA ARG A 141 -14.32 5.62 0.03
C ARG A 141 -13.40 4.53 -0.55
N SER A 142 -12.75 4.76 -1.68
CA SER A 142 -11.75 3.86 -2.27
C SER A 142 -10.69 3.45 -1.24
N GLU A 143 -10.33 2.16 -1.24
CA GLU A 143 -9.19 1.65 -0.47
C GLU A 143 -7.86 2.02 -1.14
N TRP A 144 -7.91 2.35 -2.42
CA TRP A 144 -6.78 2.83 -3.20
C TRP A 144 -6.57 4.33 -3.10
N CYS A 145 -7.36 5.01 -2.26
CA CYS A 145 -7.17 6.42 -1.92
C CYS A 145 -7.18 7.30 -3.19
N GLY A 146 -6.14 8.11 -3.39
CA GLY A 146 -5.98 8.93 -4.60
C GLY A 146 -5.91 8.13 -5.90
N HIS A 147 -5.74 6.81 -5.83
CA HIS A 147 -5.67 5.89 -6.97
C HIS A 147 -6.99 5.16 -7.26
N TRP A 148 -8.13 5.75 -6.89
CA TRP A 148 -9.46 5.24 -7.24
C TRP A 148 -9.61 4.95 -8.75
N ALA A 149 -8.96 5.74 -9.61
CA ALA A 149 -8.97 5.57 -11.06
C ALA A 149 -8.20 4.32 -11.53
N CYS A 150 -7.30 3.78 -10.69
CA CYS A 150 -6.66 2.48 -10.91
C CYS A 150 -7.53 1.34 -10.36
N GLU A 151 -8.22 1.56 -9.25
CA GLU A 151 -9.10 0.57 -8.60
C GLU A 151 -10.34 0.25 -9.45
N GLU A 152 -11.00 1.26 -10.02
CA GLU A 152 -12.24 1.09 -10.79
C GLU A 152 -12.06 0.12 -11.99
N PRO A 153 -11.06 0.33 -12.88
CA PRO A 153 -10.85 -0.60 -13.99
C PRO A 153 -10.35 -1.98 -13.54
N LEU A 154 -9.58 -2.08 -12.45
CA LEU A 154 -9.15 -3.37 -11.92
C LEU A 154 -10.35 -4.16 -11.37
N ALA A 155 -11.23 -3.51 -10.61
CA ALA A 155 -12.46 -4.11 -10.10
C ALA A 155 -13.43 -4.50 -11.22
N ALA A 156 -13.46 -3.72 -12.31
CA ALA A 156 -14.20 -4.02 -13.53
C ALA A 156 -13.49 -5.02 -14.45
N GLN A 157 -12.28 -5.50 -14.08
CA GLN A 157 -11.44 -6.41 -14.87
C GLN A 157 -11.04 -5.87 -16.25
N LEU A 158 -11.11 -4.55 -16.42
CA LEU A 158 -10.66 -3.83 -17.60
C LEU A 158 -9.15 -3.61 -17.60
N LEU A 159 -8.53 -3.59 -16.40
CA LEU A 159 -7.09 -3.69 -16.23
C LEU A 159 -6.76 -5.12 -15.83
N LEU A 160 -6.26 -5.90 -16.79
CA LEU A 160 -5.69 -7.20 -16.47
C LEU A 160 -4.33 -7.00 -15.79
N PRO A 161 -4.01 -7.82 -14.79
CA PRO A 161 -2.69 -7.80 -14.19
C PRO A 161 -1.64 -8.03 -15.28
N SER A 162 -0.73 -7.08 -15.38
CA SER A 162 0.17 -7.00 -16.52
C SER A 162 1.35 -7.93 -16.30
N ALA A 163 1.48 -8.90 -17.19
CA ALA A 163 2.71 -9.66 -17.35
C ALA A 163 3.79 -8.87 -18.11
N THR A 164 3.69 -7.54 -18.24
CA THR A 164 4.57 -6.72 -19.10
C THR A 164 6.05 -6.97 -18.88
N PHE A 165 6.47 -7.25 -17.65
CA PHE A 165 7.87 -7.53 -17.32
C PHE A 165 8.28 -8.99 -17.57
N LEU A 166 7.33 -9.92 -17.57
CA LEU A 166 7.59 -11.36 -17.66
C LEU A 166 8.29 -11.76 -18.97
N PRO A 167 7.96 -11.23 -20.17
CA PRO A 167 8.69 -11.58 -21.39
C PRO A 167 10.20 -11.40 -21.23
N VAL A 168 10.66 -10.28 -20.67
CA VAL A 168 12.10 -10.04 -20.43
C VAL A 168 12.65 -10.98 -19.36
N LEU A 169 11.92 -11.12 -18.24
CA LEU A 169 12.36 -11.96 -17.12
C LEU A 169 12.38 -13.46 -17.44
N LEU A 170 11.57 -13.93 -18.39
CA LEU A 170 11.44 -15.33 -18.76
C LEU A 170 12.20 -15.71 -20.04
N THR A 171 12.83 -14.74 -20.72
CA THR A 171 13.57 -15.01 -21.97
C THR A 171 14.77 -15.94 -21.72
N SER A 172 15.63 -15.62 -20.75
CA SER A 172 16.76 -16.46 -20.37
C SER A 172 17.25 -16.12 -18.96
N LYS A 173 17.99 -17.05 -18.32
CA LYS A 173 18.61 -16.81 -17.01
C LYS A 173 19.53 -15.58 -17.02
N ARG A 174 20.31 -15.41 -18.11
CA ARG A 174 21.19 -14.24 -18.26
C ARG A 174 20.38 -12.94 -18.33
N MET A 175 19.31 -12.91 -19.13
CA MET A 175 18.44 -11.73 -19.23
C MET A 175 17.76 -11.43 -17.89
N TYR A 176 17.26 -12.45 -17.18
CA TYR A 176 16.70 -12.31 -15.84
C TYR A 176 17.69 -11.65 -14.87
N LEU A 177 18.92 -12.17 -14.79
CA LEU A 177 19.95 -11.67 -13.88
C LEU A 177 20.38 -10.23 -14.19
N GLU A 178 20.49 -9.86 -15.48
CA GLU A 178 20.85 -8.48 -15.89
C GLU A 178 19.68 -7.49 -15.72
N SER A 179 18.46 -7.92 -16.03
CA SER A 179 17.28 -7.05 -16.12
C SER A 179 16.58 -6.82 -14.78
N LEU A 180 16.61 -7.80 -13.86
CA LEU A 180 15.90 -7.70 -12.57
C LEU A 180 16.41 -6.53 -11.70
N PRO A 181 17.72 -6.28 -11.53
CA PRO A 181 18.19 -5.09 -10.84
C PRO A 181 17.80 -3.79 -11.56
N SER A 182 17.77 -3.81 -12.91
CA SER A 182 17.33 -2.66 -13.70
C SER A 182 15.85 -2.36 -13.46
N LEU A 183 14.99 -3.37 -13.40
CA LEU A 183 13.56 -3.24 -13.12
C LEU A 183 13.32 -2.56 -11.77
N TYR A 184 13.86 -3.12 -10.69
CA TYR A 184 13.63 -2.62 -9.32
C TYR A 184 14.27 -1.25 -9.05
N SER A 185 15.26 -0.87 -9.84
CA SER A 185 15.90 0.44 -9.78
C SER A 185 15.29 1.49 -10.70
N SER A 186 14.35 1.10 -11.57
CA SER A 186 13.67 2.01 -12.51
C SER A 186 12.20 2.25 -12.13
N LEU A 187 11.56 1.27 -11.50
CA LEU A 187 10.17 1.37 -11.10
C LEU A 187 9.97 2.11 -9.77
N THR A 188 8.81 2.74 -9.67
CA THR A 188 8.19 3.12 -8.41
C THR A 188 7.11 2.10 -8.10
N PHE A 189 7.23 1.42 -6.96
CA PHE A 189 6.22 0.47 -6.50
C PHE A 189 5.21 1.14 -5.59
N LEU A 190 3.94 0.93 -5.89
CA LEU A 190 2.82 1.53 -5.19
C LEU A 190 2.08 0.47 -4.39
N PHE A 191 1.81 0.78 -3.12
CA PHE A 191 1.08 -0.09 -2.21
C PHE A 191 -0.11 0.64 -1.61
N THR A 192 -1.23 -0.05 -1.52
CA THR A 192 -2.47 0.44 -0.89
C THR A 192 -2.82 -0.36 0.37
N ASP A 193 -2.02 -1.37 0.72
CA ASP A 193 -2.26 -2.30 1.82
C ASP A 193 -0.97 -2.56 2.62
N LEU A 194 -1.10 -2.60 3.95
CA LEU A 194 0.04 -2.74 4.86
C LEU A 194 0.63 -4.17 4.90
N PRO A 195 -0.17 -5.24 5.07
CA PRO A 195 0.33 -6.61 4.93
C PRO A 195 1.14 -6.85 3.66
N LEU A 196 0.59 -6.48 2.49
CA LEU A 196 1.26 -6.67 1.21
C LEU A 196 2.57 -5.89 1.11
N THR A 197 2.58 -4.65 1.61
CA THR A 197 3.81 -3.84 1.72
C THR A 197 4.86 -4.57 2.55
N ALA A 198 4.50 -5.02 3.74
CA ALA A 198 5.45 -5.64 4.66
C ALA A 198 6.07 -6.90 4.04
N ASP A 199 5.26 -7.75 3.42
CA ASP A 199 5.74 -8.97 2.78
C ASP A 199 6.64 -8.66 1.58
N PHE A 200 6.31 -7.66 0.77
CA PHE A 200 7.16 -7.21 -0.34
C PHE A 200 8.51 -6.70 0.16
N LEU A 201 8.52 -5.85 1.19
CA LEU A 201 9.74 -5.29 1.75
C LEU A 201 10.62 -6.38 2.37
N THR A 202 10.04 -7.32 3.12
CA THR A 202 10.78 -8.47 3.67
C THR A 202 11.46 -9.27 2.56
N ARG A 203 10.77 -9.50 1.44
CA ARG A 203 11.26 -10.35 0.35
C ARG A 203 12.34 -9.69 -0.50
N TYR A 204 12.15 -8.42 -0.88
CA TYR A 204 12.94 -7.82 -1.97
C TYR A 204 13.94 -6.76 -1.53
N THR A 205 13.73 -6.12 -0.38
CA THR A 205 14.66 -5.08 0.10
C THR A 205 16.08 -5.62 0.38
N PRO A 206 16.28 -6.85 0.90
CA PRO A 206 17.63 -7.34 1.18
C PRO A 206 18.48 -7.63 -0.07
N THR A 207 17.85 -7.94 -1.22
CA THR A 207 18.54 -8.53 -2.38
C THR A 207 18.48 -7.68 -3.65
N LEU A 208 17.57 -6.70 -3.72
CA LEU A 208 17.32 -5.90 -4.91
C LEU A 208 17.47 -4.39 -4.62
N PRO A 209 17.91 -3.61 -5.62
CA PRO A 209 18.14 -2.17 -5.48
C PRO A 209 16.83 -1.38 -5.58
N LEU A 210 15.95 -1.56 -4.59
CA LEU A 210 14.64 -0.91 -4.51
C LEU A 210 14.80 0.62 -4.33
N ARG A 211 14.50 1.38 -5.39
CA ARG A 211 14.76 2.83 -5.38
C ARG A 211 13.59 3.72 -5.03
N SER A 212 12.35 3.33 -5.32
CA SER A 212 11.21 4.23 -5.21
C SER A 212 9.96 3.52 -4.73
N LEU A 213 9.37 4.06 -3.67
CA LEU A 213 8.16 3.54 -3.02
C LEU A 213 7.12 4.63 -2.82
N GLU A 214 5.86 4.30 -3.10
CA GLU A 214 4.70 5.11 -2.71
C GLU A 214 3.73 4.24 -1.91
N LEU A 215 3.37 4.69 -0.71
CA LEU A 215 2.38 4.03 0.14
C LEU A 215 1.15 4.93 0.23
N HIS A 216 -0.01 4.40 -0.12
CA HIS A 216 -1.30 5.08 -0.01
C HIS A 216 -2.19 4.30 0.93
N ILE A 217 -2.06 4.58 2.22
CA ILE A 217 -2.64 3.76 3.28
C ILE A 217 -3.90 4.42 3.80
N ARG A 218 -4.98 3.63 3.83
CA ARG A 218 -6.20 3.98 4.55
C ARG A 218 -6.41 3.07 5.74
N ALA A 219 -6.01 3.54 6.91
CA ALA A 219 -6.05 2.79 8.14
C ALA A 219 -7.48 2.53 8.62
N THR A 220 -7.66 1.40 9.31
CA THR A 220 -8.85 1.17 10.11
C THR A 220 -8.81 2.03 11.38
N PRO A 221 -9.97 2.37 11.98
CA PRO A 221 -9.99 3.08 13.25
C PRO A 221 -9.23 2.35 14.35
N LEU A 222 -9.31 1.01 14.38
CA LEU A 222 -8.58 0.17 15.32
C LEU A 222 -7.07 0.43 15.27
N LEU A 223 -6.49 0.53 14.07
CA LEU A 223 -5.06 0.79 13.93
C LEU A 223 -4.68 2.14 14.56
N THR A 224 -5.44 3.20 14.30
CA THR A 224 -5.15 4.53 14.85
C THR A 224 -5.37 4.61 16.36
N GLU A 225 -6.34 3.86 16.91
CA GLU A 225 -6.61 3.79 18.36
C GLU A 225 -5.43 3.19 19.14
N LEU A 226 -4.66 2.26 18.56
CA LEU A 226 -3.45 1.70 19.20
C LEU A 226 -2.39 2.76 19.52
N TYR A 227 -2.39 3.87 18.78
CA TYR A 227 -1.44 4.97 18.94
C TYR A 227 -2.05 6.17 19.66
N TYR A 228 -3.34 6.11 20.00
CA TYR A 228 -4.02 7.19 20.71
C TYR A 228 -3.47 7.31 22.15
N PRO A 229 -3.17 8.54 22.65
CA PRO A 229 -2.74 8.73 24.04
C PRO A 229 -3.82 8.21 24.97
N TYR A 230 -3.46 7.16 25.71
CA TYR A 230 -4.36 6.49 26.63
C TYR A 230 -4.77 7.50 27.71
N SER A 231 -6.08 7.71 27.90
CA SER A 231 -6.59 8.33 29.11
C SER A 231 -6.82 7.20 30.11
N PRO A 232 -6.30 7.27 31.36
CA PRO A 232 -6.47 6.21 32.36
C PRO A 232 -7.92 5.90 32.75
N ALA A 233 -8.91 6.62 32.20
CA ALA A 233 -10.34 6.44 32.42
C ALA A 233 -11.09 5.75 31.24
N GLY A 234 -10.41 5.39 30.15
CA GLY A 234 -11.01 4.73 28.99
C GLY A 234 -11.01 3.20 29.10
N PRO A 235 -11.99 2.49 28.50
CA PRO A 235 -11.94 1.03 28.42
C PRO A 235 -10.76 0.59 27.55
N ASP A 236 -10.08 -0.48 27.95
CA ASP A 236 -9.07 -1.13 27.11
C ASP A 236 -9.64 -1.41 25.72
N PRO A 237 -8.87 -1.16 24.63
CA PRO A 237 -9.31 -1.51 23.30
C PRO A 237 -9.62 -3.01 23.27
N VAL A 238 -10.92 -3.32 23.24
CA VAL A 238 -11.45 -4.68 23.34
C VAL A 238 -10.91 -5.49 22.17
N SER A 239 -9.87 -6.26 22.45
CA SER A 239 -9.23 -7.15 21.49
C SER A 239 -9.93 -8.50 21.60
N ALA A 240 -10.97 -8.72 20.79
CA ALA A 240 -11.53 -10.03 20.57
C ALA A 240 -10.53 -10.88 19.76
N GLY A 241 -9.53 -11.44 20.46
CA GLY A 241 -8.59 -12.43 19.93
C GLY A 241 -7.29 -11.86 19.35
N GLY A 242 -6.18 -12.13 20.05
CA GLY A 242 -4.81 -11.81 19.62
C GLY A 242 -4.33 -10.43 20.07
N HIS A 243 -3.18 -10.36 20.74
CA HIS A 243 -2.62 -9.12 21.29
C HIS A 243 -2.04 -8.23 20.19
N ILE A 244 -2.88 -7.55 19.40
CA ILE A 244 -2.42 -6.47 18.53
C ILE A 244 -1.99 -5.31 19.44
N THR A 245 -0.73 -4.91 19.34
CA THR A 245 -0.16 -3.83 20.17
C THR A 245 0.44 -2.74 19.29
N MET A 246 0.77 -1.60 19.88
CA MET A 246 1.49 -0.53 19.19
C MET A 246 2.82 -1.00 18.58
N ALA A 247 3.49 -1.96 19.24
CA ALA A 247 4.74 -2.55 18.75
C ALA A 247 4.52 -3.71 17.74
N HIS A 248 3.36 -4.38 17.81
CA HIS A 248 3.05 -5.56 17.02
C HIS A 248 1.77 -5.35 16.22
N ASN A 249 1.89 -4.61 15.12
CA ASN A 249 0.82 -4.41 14.13
C ASN A 249 1.43 -4.19 12.73
N PRO A 250 0.62 -4.27 11.65
CA PRO A 250 1.13 -4.16 10.28
C PRO A 250 1.87 -2.85 9.99
N TRP A 251 1.44 -1.72 10.56
CA TRP A 251 2.11 -0.43 10.37
C TRP A 251 3.48 -0.39 11.06
N ALA A 252 3.56 -0.84 12.31
CA ALA A 252 4.82 -0.97 13.02
C ALA A 252 5.83 -1.86 12.26
N ARG A 253 5.36 -2.97 11.67
CA ARG A 253 6.20 -3.86 10.83
C ARG A 253 6.71 -3.15 9.58
N VAL A 254 5.87 -2.41 8.86
CA VAL A 254 6.30 -1.62 7.69
C VAL A 254 7.34 -0.56 8.08
N CYS A 255 7.10 0.20 9.15
CA CYS A 255 8.05 1.19 9.66
C CYS A 255 9.39 0.55 10.01
N ALA A 256 9.38 -0.60 10.71
CA ALA A 256 10.60 -1.32 11.06
C ALA A 256 11.38 -1.76 9.82
N LEU A 257 10.72 -2.33 8.81
CA LEU A 257 11.35 -2.76 7.56
C LEU A 257 11.90 -1.58 6.75
N LEU A 258 11.19 -0.44 6.72
CA LEU A 258 11.68 0.79 6.09
C LEU A 258 12.86 1.39 6.85
N ALA A 259 12.94 1.23 8.18
CA ALA A 259 14.05 1.71 9.00
C ALA A 259 15.26 0.77 8.99
N GLN A 260 15.05 -0.53 8.78
CA GLN A 260 16.09 -1.57 8.61
C GLN A 260 16.80 -1.47 7.25
N GLN A 261 17.10 -0.26 6.79
CA GLN A 261 17.94 -0.09 5.62
C GLN A 261 19.37 -0.53 5.94
N PRO A 262 20.06 -1.15 4.98
CA PRO A 262 21.44 -1.59 5.17
C PRO A 262 22.35 -0.37 5.44
N PRO A 263 23.58 -0.59 5.97
CA PRO A 263 24.47 0.46 6.48
C PRO A 263 24.61 1.69 5.57
N PRO A 264 24.93 2.87 6.11
CA PRO A 264 25.17 4.08 5.32
C PRO A 264 26.08 3.80 4.11
N GLY A 265 25.60 4.11 2.90
CA GLY A 265 26.30 3.81 1.63
C GLY A 265 25.77 2.60 0.86
N THR A 266 24.88 1.79 1.46
CA THR A 266 24.26 0.62 0.80
C THR A 266 22.74 0.72 0.69
N THR A 267 22.12 1.70 1.36
CA THR A 267 20.70 2.04 1.15
C THR A 267 20.47 2.32 -0.33
N THR A 268 19.47 1.67 -0.94
CA THR A 268 19.14 1.90 -2.35
C THR A 268 17.88 2.74 -2.53
N LEU A 269 17.12 2.97 -1.45
CA LEU A 269 15.91 3.78 -1.50
C LEU A 269 16.24 5.26 -1.73
N HIS A 270 15.85 5.78 -2.90
CA HIS A 270 16.07 7.15 -3.31
C HIS A 270 14.85 8.05 -3.04
N SER A 271 13.64 7.47 -3.10
CA SER A 271 12.39 8.19 -2.96
C SER A 271 11.38 7.38 -2.17
N LEU A 272 10.72 8.03 -1.22
CA LEU A 272 9.62 7.49 -0.45
C LEU A 272 8.51 8.56 -0.40
N ARG A 273 7.28 8.15 -0.65
CA ARG A 273 6.08 8.99 -0.44
C ARG A 273 5.08 8.17 0.33
N ILE A 274 4.53 8.74 1.39
CA ILE A 274 3.52 8.09 2.23
C ILE A 274 2.34 9.03 2.30
N TRP A 275 1.22 8.62 1.72
CA TRP A 275 -0.08 9.21 1.95
C TRP A 275 -0.81 8.35 2.97
N PHE A 276 -1.33 8.98 4.02
CA PHE A 276 -1.98 8.27 5.12
C PHE A 276 -3.29 8.95 5.53
N ASP A 277 -4.37 8.18 5.54
CA ASP A 277 -5.67 8.59 6.08
C ASP A 277 -6.27 7.44 6.90
N THR A 278 -7.39 7.71 7.56
CA THR A 278 -8.16 6.72 8.33
C THR A 278 -9.62 6.70 7.89
N ARG A 279 -10.21 5.50 7.91
CA ARG A 279 -11.65 5.28 7.72
C ARG A 279 -12.51 5.85 8.85
N ASP A 280 -11.89 6.36 9.92
CA ASP A 280 -12.60 6.95 11.05
C ASP A 280 -13.51 8.10 10.61
N LEU A 281 -14.77 8.05 11.03
CA LEU A 281 -15.76 9.08 10.77
C LEU A 281 -15.46 10.37 11.54
N ARG A 282 -14.70 10.26 12.63
CA ARG A 282 -14.30 11.38 13.48
C ARG A 282 -13.20 12.21 12.78
N PRO A 283 -13.09 13.51 13.09
CA PRO A 283 -12.00 14.35 12.60
C PRO A 283 -10.62 13.80 12.96
N TRP A 284 -9.65 13.98 12.05
CA TRP A 284 -8.27 13.51 12.21
C TRP A 284 -7.64 14.00 13.52
N HIS A 285 -7.75 15.29 13.80
CA HIS A 285 -7.23 15.95 15.01
C HIS A 285 -7.87 15.46 16.33
N LYS A 286 -8.97 14.70 16.26
CA LYS A 286 -9.62 14.13 17.46
C LYS A 286 -9.16 12.71 17.76
N ARG A 287 -8.55 12.00 16.81
CA ARG A 287 -8.33 10.54 16.91
C ARG A 287 -6.98 10.03 16.44
N VAL A 288 -6.15 10.87 15.84
CA VAL A 288 -4.83 10.46 15.38
C VAL A 288 -3.76 11.27 16.08
N SER A 289 -2.89 10.57 16.82
CA SER A 289 -1.64 11.14 17.33
C SER A 289 -0.56 10.91 16.28
N GLU A 290 -0.23 11.93 15.49
CA GLU A 290 0.78 11.84 14.42
C GLU A 290 2.17 11.52 14.99
N THR A 291 2.56 12.20 16.08
CA THR A 291 3.89 12.01 16.69
C THR A 291 4.10 10.59 17.21
N ARG A 292 3.04 9.90 17.63
CA ARG A 292 3.10 8.49 18.05
C ARG A 292 2.96 7.53 16.88
N LEU A 293 1.99 7.76 16.00
CA LEU A 293 1.71 6.90 14.85
C LEU A 293 2.91 6.84 13.90
N PHE A 294 3.54 7.99 13.63
CA PHE A 294 4.65 8.10 12.68
C PHE A 294 6.04 8.08 13.34
N ALA A 295 6.14 7.82 14.65
CA ALA A 295 7.43 7.76 15.34
C ALA A 295 8.42 6.79 14.69
N GLY A 296 7.93 5.63 14.22
CA GLY A 296 8.75 4.62 13.55
C GLY A 296 9.38 5.09 12.23
N LEU A 297 8.86 6.17 11.63
CA LEU A 297 9.40 6.75 10.40
C LEU A 297 10.65 7.62 10.63
N LEU A 298 10.93 8.04 11.87
CA LEU A 298 12.10 8.85 12.20
C LEU A 298 13.43 8.13 11.94
N GLY A 299 13.42 6.79 11.92
CA GLY A 299 14.59 5.97 11.59
C GLY A 299 14.81 5.72 10.09
N VAL A 300 13.88 6.15 9.23
CA VAL A 300 13.92 5.85 7.79
C VAL A 300 14.90 6.77 7.07
N ARG A 301 15.69 6.22 6.15
CA ARG A 301 16.69 6.94 5.37
C ARG A 301 16.43 6.83 3.87
N VAL A 302 16.62 7.93 3.15
CA VAL A 302 16.56 8.01 1.68
C VAL A 302 17.79 8.71 1.14
N LEU A 303 18.34 8.25 0.00
CA LEU A 303 19.64 8.73 -0.50
C LEU A 303 19.61 10.11 -1.17
N ARG A 304 18.64 10.37 -2.05
CA ARG A 304 18.70 11.51 -2.99
C ARG A 304 18.02 12.77 -2.49
N LYS A 305 17.04 12.63 -1.59
CA LYS A 305 16.32 13.76 -1.01
C LYS A 305 16.73 13.86 0.46
N PRO A 306 16.97 15.05 1.01
CA PRO A 306 17.23 15.20 2.43
C PRO A 306 16.04 14.73 3.27
N ARG A 307 14.83 14.76 2.68
CA ARG A 307 13.58 14.38 3.31
C ARG A 307 12.66 13.66 2.33
N PHE A 308 12.02 12.58 2.78
CA PHE A 308 10.93 11.95 2.04
C PHE A 308 9.59 12.65 2.31
N LEU A 309 8.53 12.30 1.58
CA LEU A 309 7.25 13.01 1.65
C LEU A 309 6.23 12.24 2.51
N LEU A 310 5.67 12.91 3.53
CA LEU A 310 4.58 12.41 4.35
C LEU A 310 3.35 13.30 4.13
N GLU A 311 2.33 12.77 3.47
CA GLU A 311 1.09 13.48 3.13
C GLU A 311 0.00 13.13 4.12
N LEU A 312 -0.45 14.14 4.86
CA LEU A 312 -1.42 14.00 5.94
C LEU A 312 -2.62 14.93 5.74
N PRO A 313 -3.76 14.63 6.36
CA PRO A 313 -4.87 15.56 6.47
C PRO A 313 -4.49 16.94 7.02
N GLU A 314 -5.13 17.98 6.49
CA GLU A 314 -5.15 19.32 7.07
C GLU A 314 -5.67 19.30 8.51
N LEU A 315 -5.04 20.12 9.35
CA LEU A 315 -5.49 20.39 10.71
C LEU A 315 -6.35 21.65 10.71
N PRO A 316 -7.39 21.74 11.56
CA PRO A 316 -8.13 22.97 11.73
C PRO A 316 -7.21 24.09 12.25
N VAL A 317 -7.48 25.34 11.87
CA VAL A 317 -6.69 26.53 12.26
C VAL A 317 -6.66 26.71 13.80
N GLU A 318 -7.67 26.20 14.50
CA GLU A 318 -7.89 26.37 15.94
C GLU A 318 -7.65 25.10 16.76
N THR A 319 -6.54 24.37 16.57
CA THR A 319 -6.15 23.27 17.49
C THR A 319 -5.72 23.77 18.89
N ARG A 320 -6.11 24.97 19.32
CA ARG A 320 -5.56 25.69 20.49
C ARG A 320 -6.25 25.39 21.81
N THR A 321 -7.43 24.75 21.81
CA THR A 321 -8.14 24.42 23.06
C THR A 321 -8.37 22.91 23.18
N ALA A 322 -7.86 22.31 24.26
CA ALA A 322 -7.96 20.89 24.58
C ALA A 322 -9.40 20.34 24.70
N SER A 323 -10.42 21.21 24.65
CA SER A 323 -11.83 20.85 24.66
C SER A 323 -12.32 20.19 23.36
N GLU A 324 -11.58 20.29 22.24
CA GLU A 324 -12.04 19.80 20.93
C GLU A 324 -11.10 18.78 20.25
N GLY A 325 -10.04 18.29 20.88
CA GLY A 325 -9.14 17.33 20.24
C GLY A 325 -7.90 17.00 21.05
N LEU A 326 -6.94 16.31 20.42
CA LEU A 326 -5.63 16.11 21.03
C LEU A 326 -4.88 17.45 21.14
N GLU A 327 -3.99 17.55 22.11
CA GLU A 327 -3.08 18.69 22.26
C GLU A 327 -2.13 18.83 21.05
N ALA A 328 -1.61 20.05 20.84
CA ALA A 328 -0.77 20.38 19.70
C ALA A 328 0.51 19.51 19.59
N ASN A 329 1.05 19.03 20.71
CA ASN A 329 2.23 18.15 20.79
C ASN A 329 2.00 16.74 20.17
N HIS A 330 0.75 16.38 19.86
CA HIS A 330 0.42 15.14 19.18
C HIS A 330 0.49 15.26 17.65
N PHE A 331 0.70 16.46 17.11
CA PHE A 331 0.74 16.73 15.68
C PHE A 331 2.10 17.25 15.23
N PHE A 332 2.44 17.00 13.97
CA PHE A 332 3.53 17.68 13.30
C PHE A 332 3.07 19.09 12.88
N ALA A 333 2.88 19.96 13.87
CA ALA A 333 2.50 21.35 13.70
C ALA A 333 3.66 22.28 14.10
N GLY A 334 4.08 23.14 13.17
CA GLY A 334 5.19 24.08 13.35
C GLY A 334 6.56 23.48 12.99
N ASP A 335 7.44 24.33 12.46
CA ASP A 335 8.74 23.92 11.88
C ASP A 335 9.70 23.29 12.91
N ALA A 336 9.59 23.69 14.19
CA ALA A 336 10.48 23.21 15.25
C ALA A 336 10.30 21.71 15.58
N VAL A 337 9.09 21.15 15.41
CA VAL A 337 8.82 19.72 15.69
C VAL A 337 9.41 18.82 14.60
N LEU A 338 9.60 19.37 13.39
CA LEU A 338 10.14 18.67 12.24
C LEU A 338 11.63 18.94 12.02
N ASP A 339 12.30 19.65 12.93
CA ASP A 339 13.73 19.85 12.83
C ASP A 339 14.46 18.51 12.98
N GLY A 340 15.39 18.24 12.06
CA GLY A 340 16.05 16.93 11.96
C GLY A 340 15.18 15.74 11.50
N ALA A 341 13.88 15.90 11.25
CA ALA A 341 13.03 14.81 10.76
C ALA A 341 13.46 14.37 9.34
N PRO A 342 13.42 13.05 9.01
CA PRO A 342 13.80 12.55 7.69
C PRO A 342 12.69 12.75 6.64
N PHE A 343 11.63 13.50 6.96
CA PHE A 343 10.50 13.75 6.09
C PHE A 343 9.98 15.18 6.17
N THR A 344 9.32 15.58 5.10
CA THR A 344 8.53 16.81 5.03
C THR A 344 7.05 16.44 5.09
N VAL A 345 6.29 17.13 5.92
CA VAL A 345 4.84 16.95 5.99
C VAL A 345 4.17 17.87 4.98
N VAL A 346 3.36 17.30 4.09
CA VAL A 346 2.46 18.06 3.21
C VAL A 346 1.03 17.78 3.63
N ARG A 347 0.27 18.86 3.81
CA ARG A 347 -1.12 18.79 4.26
C ARG A 347 -2.05 18.83 3.05
N GLY A 348 -3.08 18.02 3.04
CA GLY A 348 -4.12 18.02 2.01
C GLY A 348 -5.53 17.95 2.60
N PRO A 349 -6.55 18.31 1.81
CA PRO A 349 -7.92 18.31 2.28
C PRO A 349 -8.34 16.89 2.65
N ARG A 350 -9.00 16.75 3.81
CA ARG A 350 -9.64 15.49 4.20
C ARG A 350 -11.15 15.64 4.11
N PRO A 351 -11.84 14.76 3.37
CA PRO A 351 -13.28 14.82 3.30
C PRO A 351 -13.88 14.62 4.69
N ASN A 352 -15.03 15.24 4.91
CA ASN A 352 -15.76 14.95 6.12
C ASN A 352 -16.40 13.55 6.03
N ASN A 353 -15.76 12.56 6.65
CA ASN A 353 -16.13 11.16 6.51
C ASN A 353 -17.57 10.86 6.94
N TRP A 354 -18.16 11.62 7.88
CA TRP A 354 -19.59 11.47 8.18
C TRP A 354 -20.46 11.81 6.95
N ARG A 355 -20.16 12.92 6.26
CA ARG A 355 -20.90 13.35 5.05
C ARG A 355 -20.77 12.32 3.94
N VAL A 356 -19.56 11.81 3.73
CA VAL A 356 -19.29 10.80 2.71
C VAL A 356 -20.05 9.51 3.01
N HIS A 357 -20.10 9.09 4.28
CA HIS A 357 -20.81 7.88 4.71
C HIS A 357 -22.32 7.96 4.44
N PHE A 358 -22.96 9.07 4.77
CA PHE A 358 -24.40 9.24 4.53
C PHE A 358 -24.75 9.45 3.06
N ALA A 359 -23.88 10.11 2.28
CA ALA A 359 -24.10 10.31 0.85
C ALA A 359 -24.15 8.99 0.05
N GLY A 360 -23.60 7.90 0.59
CA GLY A 360 -23.63 6.57 -0.03
C GLY A 360 -24.84 5.71 0.33
N ARG A 361 -25.78 6.20 1.15
CA ARG A 361 -26.95 5.43 1.65
C ARG A 361 -28.31 5.92 1.14
N GLY A 362 -28.36 7.04 0.44
CA GLY A 362 -29.57 7.54 -0.22
C GLY A 362 -29.68 7.10 -1.66
#